data_AF-A0A353XZF3-F1
#
_entry.id   AF-A0A353XZF3-F1
#
_cell.length_a   1.000
_cell.length_b   1.000
_cell.length_c   1.000
_cell.angle_alpha   90.00
_cell.angle_beta   90.00
_cell.angle_gamma   90.00
#
_symmetry.space_group_name_H-M   'P 1'
#
loop_
_entity.id
_entity.type
_entity.pdbx_description
1 polymer ?
#
loop_
_entity_poly.entity_id
_entity_poly.type
_entity_poly.pdbx_seq_one_letter_code
_entity_poly.pdbx_strand_id
1 'polypeptide(L)'
;QVNWRNKRIPVRLIYPQSIRHSNFQLEQLPITLDDGRTIYLGDVAKIEKSRGFDSIRRRDMERLATITADVDANIITPDEVVNKIDAAFGDIQERFPGYRLLYLGSKKEANESIAGMK
;
A
#
# COMPACT_ATOMS: atom_id res chain seq x y z
N GLN A 1 -28.27 -2.09 10.17
CA GLN A 1 -28.48 -0.64 10.43
C GLN A 1 -29.86 -0.50 11.07
N VAL A 2 -30.02 0.43 12.00
CA VAL A 2 -31.32 0.67 12.65
C VAL A 2 -31.72 2.13 12.38
N ASN A 3 -33.00 2.33 12.05
CA ASN A 3 -33.57 3.67 11.90
C ASN A 3 -34.02 4.17 13.28
N TRP A 4 -33.43 5.27 13.74
CA TRP A 4 -33.85 5.94 14.97
C TRP A 4 -33.98 7.44 14.71
N ARG A 5 -35.14 8.04 15.00
CA ARG A 5 -35.41 9.48 14.80
C ARG A 5 -35.03 9.99 13.40
N ASN A 6 -35.44 9.29 12.34
CA ASN A 6 -35.09 9.59 10.94
C ASN A 6 -33.59 9.60 10.61
N LYS A 7 -32.73 9.01 11.46
CA LYS A 7 -31.30 8.80 11.19
C LYS A 7 -30.99 7.31 11.09
N ARG A 8 -30.20 6.94 10.07
CA ARG A 8 -29.65 5.58 9.92
C ARG A 8 -28.41 5.46 10.79
N ILE A 9 -28.46 4.54 11.75
CA ILE A 9 -27.33 4.27 12.65
C ILE A 9 -26.75 2.89 12.29
N PRO A 10 -25.43 2.79 12.01
CA PRO A 10 -24.78 1.50 11.88
C PRO A 10 -24.72 0.83 13.25
N VAL A 11 -25.21 -0.40 13.32
CA VAL A 11 -25.10 -1.26 14.51
C VAL A 11 -24.15 -2.38 14.16
N ARG A 12 -23.17 -2.61 15.05
CA ARG A 12 -22.16 -3.66 14.91
C ARG A 12 -22.16 -4.49 16.18
N LEU A 13 -22.21 -5.81 16.03
CA LEU A 13 -21.93 -6.74 17.12
C LEU A 13 -20.43 -7.02 17.09
N ILE A 14 -19.74 -6.71 18.18
CA ILE A 14 -18.28 -6.85 18.26
C ILE A 14 -17.92 -7.32 19.68
N TYR A 15 -17.00 -8.27 19.79
CA TYR A 15 -16.44 -8.69 21.09
C TYR A 15 -15.83 -7.51 21.86
N PRO A 16 -15.82 -7.52 23.20
CA PRO A 16 -15.15 -6.51 24.03
C PRO A 16 -13.69 -6.26 23.63
N GLN A 17 -13.21 -5.04 23.87
CA GLN A 17 -11.85 -4.62 23.49
C GLN A 17 -10.76 -5.53 24.09
N SER A 18 -10.96 -6.01 25.31
CA SER A 18 -10.06 -6.93 26.00
C SER A 18 -9.82 -8.24 25.27
N ILE A 19 -10.72 -8.66 24.38
CA ILE A 19 -10.65 -9.91 23.58
C ILE A 19 -10.04 -9.64 22.19
N ARG A 20 -10.04 -8.38 21.72
CA ARG A 20 -9.59 -8.03 20.36
C ARG A 20 -8.12 -7.65 20.27
N HIS A 21 -7.51 -7.24 21.38
CA HIS A 21 -6.18 -6.60 21.36
C HIS A 21 -5.05 -7.58 21.74
N SER A 22 -5.34 -8.86 22.00
CA SER A 22 -4.31 -9.88 22.19
C SER A 22 -4.24 -10.81 21.00
N ASN A 23 -3.05 -10.95 20.41
CA ASN A 23 -2.78 -11.97 19.39
C ASN A 23 -3.09 -13.38 19.88
N PHE A 24 -2.91 -13.66 21.17
CA PHE A 24 -3.18 -14.96 21.80
C PHE A 24 -4.69 -15.28 21.89
N GLN A 25 -5.56 -14.26 21.79
CA GLN A 25 -7.00 -14.43 21.90
C GLN A 25 -7.68 -14.82 20.59
N LEU A 26 -7.02 -14.61 19.44
CA LEU A 26 -7.59 -15.02 18.15
C LEU A 26 -7.66 -16.54 18.03
N GLU A 27 -6.66 -17.27 18.52
CA GLU A 27 -6.68 -18.74 18.53
C GLU A 27 -7.80 -19.27 19.43
N GLN A 28 -8.06 -18.60 20.55
CA GLN A 28 -9.08 -18.96 21.53
C GLN A 28 -10.46 -18.34 21.23
N LEU A 29 -10.67 -17.83 20.01
CA LEU A 29 -11.95 -17.26 19.62
C LEU A 29 -12.99 -18.39 19.50
N PRO A 30 -14.07 -18.38 20.31
CA PRO A 30 -15.09 -19.41 20.23
C PRO A 30 -15.93 -19.24 18.95
N ILE A 31 -16.13 -20.34 18.24
CA ILE A 31 -17.00 -20.45 17.07
C ILE A 31 -18.09 -21.47 17.38
N THR A 32 -19.33 -21.06 17.22
CA THR A 32 -20.49 -21.96 17.34
C THR A 32 -20.72 -22.66 16.01
N LEU A 33 -20.69 -23.99 16.03
CA LEU A 33 -21.04 -24.86 14.90
C LEU A 33 -22.57 -24.93 14.74
N ASP A 34 -23.01 -25.42 13.60
CA ASP A 34 -24.41 -25.67 13.27
C ASP A 34 -25.08 -26.65 14.23
N ASP A 35 -24.33 -27.61 14.75
CA ASP A 35 -24.76 -28.57 15.77
C ASP A 35 -24.76 -28.03 17.20
N GLY A 36 -24.45 -26.74 17.39
CA GLY A 36 -24.45 -26.05 18.69
C GLY A 36 -23.19 -26.29 19.53
N ARG A 37 -22.24 -27.11 19.07
CA ARG A 37 -20.94 -27.22 19.74
C ARG A 37 -20.15 -25.94 19.56
N THR A 38 -19.31 -25.65 20.55
CA THR A 38 -18.37 -24.53 20.49
C THR A 38 -16.96 -25.08 20.33
N ILE A 39 -16.27 -24.62 19.29
CA ILE A 39 -14.86 -24.93 19.02
C ILE A 39 -14.05 -23.63 19.02
N TYR A 40 -12.73 -23.72 19.09
CA TYR A 40 -11.88 -22.54 18.97
C TYR A 40 -11.41 -22.33 17.53
N LEU A 41 -11.20 -21.08 17.12
CA LEU A 41 -10.73 -20.75 15.77
C LEU A 41 -9.38 -21.43 15.45
N GLY A 42 -8.50 -21.56 16.44
CA GLY A 42 -7.23 -22.28 16.29
C GLY A 42 -7.37 -23.78 15.99
N ASP A 43 -8.50 -24.41 16.33
CA ASP A 43 -8.74 -25.83 16.07
C ASP A 43 -9.02 -26.11 14.58
N VAL A 44 -9.46 -25.09 13.84
CA VAL A 44 -9.93 -25.21 12.44
C VAL A 44 -9.18 -24.33 11.45
N ALA A 45 -8.37 -23.39 11.93
CA ALA A 45 -7.62 -22.46 11.09
C ALA A 45 -6.21 -22.21 11.63
N LYS A 46 -5.25 -22.15 10.71
CA LYS A 46 -3.87 -21.74 11.03
C LYS A 46 -3.75 -20.23 10.95
N ILE A 47 -3.32 -19.59 12.04
CA ILE A 47 -3.15 -18.14 12.12
C ILE A 47 -1.66 -17.82 12.00
N GLU A 48 -1.27 -17.08 10.96
CA GLU A 48 0.12 -16.68 10.74
C GLU A 48 0.24 -15.17 10.66
N LYS A 49 1.19 -14.60 11.41
CA LYS A 49 1.53 -13.18 11.33
C LYS A 49 2.56 -12.98 10.23
N SER A 50 2.14 -12.39 9.12
CA SER A 50 3.03 -11.99 8.03
C SER A 50 3.13 -10.47 7.93
N ARG A 51 4.21 -9.99 7.32
CA ARG A 51 4.36 -8.57 6.97
C ARG A 51 3.61 -8.34 5.66
N GLY A 52 2.48 -7.63 5.73
CA GLY A 52 1.76 -7.13 4.55
C GLY A 52 2.26 -5.76 4.11
N PHE A 53 2.01 -5.40 2.85
CA PHE A 53 2.21 -4.03 2.38
C PHE A 53 1.12 -3.13 2.99
N ASP A 54 1.53 -2.01 3.60
CA ASP A 54 0.62 -1.04 4.26
C ASP A 54 -0.37 -0.40 3.28
N SER A 55 0.05 -0.19 2.04
CA SER A 55 -0.84 0.16 0.92
C SER A 55 -0.29 -0.36 -0.40
N ILE A 56 -1.14 -0.97 -1.23
CA ILE A 56 -0.80 -1.35 -2.60
C ILE A 56 -1.25 -0.21 -3.52
N ARG A 57 -0.32 0.69 -3.87
CA ARG A 57 -0.57 1.73 -4.89
C ARG A 57 -0.26 1.13 -6.26
N ARG A 58 -1.24 1.14 -7.15
CA ARG A 58 -1.11 0.69 -8.55
C ARG A 58 -1.39 1.87 -9.48
N ARG A 59 -0.61 1.95 -10.54
CA ARG A 59 -0.95 2.74 -11.74
C ARG A 59 -0.84 1.76 -12.91
N ASP A 60 -1.89 1.67 -13.73
CA ASP A 60 -1.92 0.80 -14.92
C ASP A 60 -1.57 -0.68 -14.66
N MET A 61 -2.08 -1.25 -13.55
CA MET A 61 -1.81 -2.62 -13.08
C MET A 61 -0.36 -2.94 -12.67
N GLU A 62 0.56 -1.97 -12.76
CA GLU A 62 1.94 -2.13 -12.30
C GLU A 62 2.14 -1.57 -10.88
N ARG A 63 3.02 -2.22 -10.11
CA ARG A 63 3.41 -1.75 -8.77
C ARG A 63 4.38 -0.58 -8.92
N LEU A 64 4.05 0.57 -8.33
CA LEU A 64 4.88 1.77 -8.35
C LEU A 64 5.44 2.05 -6.96
N ALA A 65 6.75 2.25 -6.85
CA ALA A 65 7.39 2.86 -5.69
C ALA A 65 7.74 4.31 -6.05
N THR A 66 7.14 5.29 -5.36
CA THR A 66 7.43 6.71 -5.58
C THR A 66 8.57 7.15 -4.68
N ILE A 67 9.66 7.64 -5.27
CA ILE A 67 10.76 8.28 -4.56
C ILE A 67 10.61 9.78 -4.76
N THR A 68 10.54 10.53 -3.66
CA THR A 68 10.47 11.99 -3.66
C THR A 68 11.77 12.54 -3.08
N ALA A 69 12.38 13.49 -3.77
CA ALA A 69 13.55 14.22 -3.29
C ALA A 69 13.28 15.72 -3.44
N ASP A 70 13.68 16.50 -2.45
CA ASP A 70 13.67 17.95 -2.50
C ASP A 70 15.07 18.45 -2.87
N VAL A 71 15.16 19.42 -3.77
CA VAL A 71 16.43 19.89 -4.33
C VAL A 71 16.59 21.37 -4.03
N ASP A 72 17.66 21.72 -3.30
CA ASP A 72 18.03 23.10 -3.08
C ASP A 72 18.72 23.68 -4.33
N ALA A 73 17.99 24.54 -5.04
CA ALA A 73 18.42 25.16 -6.28
C ALA A 73 19.64 26.10 -6.11
N ASN A 74 20.04 26.44 -4.88
CA ASN A 74 21.27 27.20 -4.62
C ASN A 74 22.54 26.34 -4.70
N ILE A 75 22.39 25.02 -4.57
CA ILE A 75 23.51 24.07 -4.50
C ILE A 75 23.61 23.24 -5.78
N ILE A 76 22.47 22.79 -6.30
CA ILE A 76 22.42 21.94 -7.49
C ILE A 76 21.11 22.14 -8.23
N THR A 77 21.16 22.16 -9.55
CA THR A 77 19.95 22.31 -10.36
C THR A 77 19.21 20.97 -10.48
N PRO A 78 17.87 20.98 -10.60
CA PRO A 78 17.09 19.76 -10.79
C PRO A 78 17.55 18.92 -11.99
N ASP A 79 17.96 19.55 -13.08
CA ASP A 79 18.45 18.85 -14.28
C ASP A 79 19.77 18.11 -14.04
N GLU A 80 20.69 18.71 -13.29
CA GLU A 80 21.94 18.05 -12.90
C GLU A 80 21.70 16.84 -11.99
N VAL A 81 20.72 16.93 -11.07
CA VAL A 81 20.32 15.79 -10.24
C VAL A 81 19.77 14.66 -11.10
N VAL A 82 18.90 14.97 -12.06
CA VAL A 82 18.33 13.98 -12.98
C VAL A 82 19.41 13.32 -13.82
N ASN A 83 20.37 14.09 -14.36
CA ASN A 83 21.47 13.54 -15.14
C ASN A 83 22.35 12.60 -14.31
N LYS A 84 22.57 12.91 -13.01
CA LYS A 84 23.28 12.01 -12.09
C LYS A 84 22.50 10.73 -11.82
N ILE A 85 21.17 10.80 -11.71
CA ILE A 85 20.32 9.61 -11.54
C ILE A 85 20.33 8.77 -12.82
N ASP A 86 20.21 9.38 -14.00
CA ASP A 86 20.30 8.70 -15.29
C ASP A 86 21.67 8.01 -15.47
N ALA A 87 22.77 8.66 -15.06
CA ALA A 87 24.10 8.05 -15.11
C ALA A 87 24.28 6.90 -14.11
N ALA A 88 23.69 7.00 -12.91
CA ALA A 88 23.85 5.99 -11.85
C ALA A 88 22.89 4.80 -11.96
N PHE A 89 21.74 4.98 -12.61
CA PHE A 89 20.65 4.01 -12.68
C PHE A 89 20.12 3.78 -14.11
N GLY A 90 20.80 4.27 -15.14
CA GLY A 90 20.43 4.00 -16.54
C GLY A 90 20.43 2.49 -16.87
N ASP A 91 21.20 1.70 -16.14
CA ASP A 91 21.32 0.24 -16.26
C ASP A 91 20.33 -0.53 -15.37
N ILE A 92 19.32 0.14 -14.77
CA ILE A 92 18.42 -0.49 -13.80
C ILE A 92 17.67 -1.69 -14.40
N GLN A 93 17.35 -1.65 -15.69
CA GLN A 93 16.63 -2.73 -16.36
C GLN A 93 17.53 -3.96 -16.59
N GLU A 94 18.84 -3.76 -16.74
CA GLU A 94 19.82 -4.84 -16.86
C GLU A 94 20.13 -5.45 -15.49
N ARG A 95 20.27 -4.60 -14.46
CA ARG A 95 20.55 -5.05 -13.08
C ARG A 95 19.34 -5.67 -12.39
N PHE A 96 18.13 -5.22 -12.71
CA PHE A 96 16.88 -5.67 -12.11
C PHE A 96 15.80 -5.87 -13.19
N PRO A 97 15.75 -7.07 -13.82
CA PRO A 97 14.73 -7.39 -14.80
C PRO A 97 13.31 -7.21 -14.24
N GLY A 98 12.48 -6.45 -14.95
CA GLY A 98 11.11 -6.13 -14.55
C GLY A 98 10.94 -4.81 -13.80
N TYR A 99 12.03 -4.07 -13.54
CA TYR A 99 11.98 -2.72 -13.00
C TYR A 99 12.30 -1.69 -14.08
N ARG A 100 11.56 -0.57 -14.07
CA ARG A 100 11.80 0.57 -14.96
C ARG A 100 11.77 1.86 -14.14
N LEU A 101 12.70 2.76 -14.44
CA LEU A 101 12.67 4.13 -13.95
C LEU A 101 11.64 4.94 -14.74
N LEU A 102 10.69 5.54 -14.04
CA LEU A 102 9.72 6.46 -14.60
C LEU A 102 9.89 7.82 -13.89
N TYR A 103 10.33 8.82 -14.64
CA TYR A 103 10.38 10.19 -14.14
C TYR A 103 8.98 10.81 -14.17
N LEU A 104 8.52 11.24 -12.99
CA LEU A 104 7.24 11.91 -12.79
C LEU A 104 7.49 13.37 -12.40
N GLY A 105 6.66 14.31 -12.88
CA GLY A 105 6.80 15.75 -12.60
C GLY A 105 7.20 16.58 -13.82
N SER A 106 7.90 17.69 -13.60
CA SER A 106 8.22 18.75 -14.57
C SER A 106 8.91 18.26 -15.86
N LYS A 107 9.64 17.14 -15.80
CA LYS A 107 10.26 16.51 -16.99
C LYS A 107 9.22 15.88 -17.93
N LYS A 108 8.07 15.41 -17.44
CA LYS A 108 6.97 14.93 -18.32
C LYS A 108 6.40 16.09 -19.14
N GLU A 109 6.14 17.23 -18.49
CA GLU A 109 5.64 18.45 -19.15
C GLU A 109 6.65 19.03 -20.13
N ALA A 110 7.95 19.03 -19.80
CA ALA A 110 9.01 19.50 -20.70
C ALA A 110 9.17 18.59 -21.93
N ASN A 111 9.16 17.25 -21.76
CA ASN A 111 9.31 16.31 -22.87
C ASN A 111 8.05 16.26 -23.76
N GLU A 112 6.85 16.37 -23.17
CA GLU A 112 5.60 16.50 -23.93
C GLU A 112 5.54 17.83 -24.71
N SER A 113 6.06 18.92 -24.14
CA SER A 113 6.14 20.22 -24.83
C SER A 113 7.11 20.21 -26.02
N ILE A 114 8.24 19.50 -25.91
CA ILE A 114 9.20 19.35 -27.01
C ILE A 114 8.67 18.40 -28.10
N ALA A 115 7.97 17.33 -27.71
CA ALA A 115 7.36 16.40 -28.66
C ALA A 115 6.16 17.00 -29.41
N GLY A 116 5.42 17.93 -28.79
CA GLY A 116 4.30 18.65 -29.40
C GLY A 116 4.69 19.77 -30.38
N MET A 117 5.98 20.06 -30.53
CA MET A 117 6.50 21.05 -31.50
C MET A 117 7.06 20.41 -32.79
N LYS A 118 6.78 19.13 -33.04
CA LYS A 118 7.06 18.46 -34.32
C LYS A 118 5.78 18.19 -35.11
#